data_AF-A0A7Z8QLJ3-F1
#
_entry.id   AF-A0A7Z8QLJ3-F1
#
_cell.length_a   1.000
_cell.length_b   1.000
_cell.length_c   1.000
_cell.angle_alpha   90.00
_cell.angle_beta   90.00
_cell.angle_gamma   90.00
#
_symmetry.space_group_name_H-M   'P 1'
#
loop_
_entity.id
_entity.type
_entity.pdbx_description
1 polymer ?
#
loop_
_entity_poly.entity_id
_entity_poly.type
_entity_poly.pdbx_seq_one_letter_code
_entity_poly.pdbx_strand_id
1 'polypeptide(L)'
;MINLWATRNEQFKQLTWNLGTTFNWKVLFLPVRGRGNVIAIAFAESVDTYSMKVLRARAKQLDEQYQIEFIDFIKDIKRNNGSVLKRVIKA
;
A
#
# COMPACT_ATOMS: atom_id res chain seq x y z
N MET A 1 -8.83 2.57 4.80
CA MET A 1 -8.48 2.27 3.39
C MET A 1 -9.41 3.04 2.47
N ILE A 2 -8.91 3.49 1.33
CA ILE A 2 -9.68 4.29 0.36
C ILE A 2 -9.43 3.72 -1.04
N ASN A 3 -10.49 3.46 -1.82
CA ASN A 3 -10.37 3.11 -3.23
C ASN A 3 -10.38 4.39 -4.08
N LEU A 4 -9.30 4.66 -4.79
CA LEU A 4 -9.11 5.85 -5.60
C LEU A 4 -9.21 5.51 -7.07
N TRP A 5 -9.94 6.31 -7.83
CA TRP A 5 -9.82 6.29 -9.28
C TRP A 5 -8.52 7.01 -9.65
N ALA A 6 -7.54 6.28 -10.18
CA ALA A 6 -6.26 6.83 -10.58
C ALA A 6 -6.37 7.43 -11.98
N THR A 7 -7.10 8.54 -12.09
CA THR A 7 -7.08 9.40 -13.28
C THR A 7 -5.70 10.04 -13.43
N ARG A 8 -5.19 10.17 -14.67
CA ARG A 8 -3.96 10.92 -14.98
C ARG A 8 -4.15 12.45 -14.89
N ASN A 9 -4.93 12.93 -13.93
CA ASN A 9 -5.25 14.34 -13.77
C ASN A 9 -4.63 14.91 -12.48
N GLU A 10 -4.57 16.25 -12.40
CA GLU A 10 -3.98 16.98 -11.27
C GLU A 10 -4.68 16.68 -9.94
N GLN A 11 -5.97 16.36 -9.99
CA GLN A 11 -6.78 15.98 -8.83
C GLN A 11 -6.21 14.77 -8.10
N PHE A 12 -5.76 13.74 -8.83
CA PHE A 12 -5.14 12.56 -8.22
C PHE A 12 -3.82 12.89 -7.53
N LYS A 13 -3.00 13.78 -8.12
CA LYS A 13 -1.75 14.24 -7.50
C LYS A 13 -2.03 15.02 -6.22
N GLN A 14 -3.00 15.93 -6.24
CA GLN A 14 -3.37 16.71 -5.06
C GLN A 14 -3.92 15.82 -3.94
N LEU A 15 -4.77 14.84 -4.28
CA LEU A 15 -5.31 13.91 -3.30
C LEU A 15 -4.22 13.05 -2.65
N THR A 16 -3.30 12.50 -3.45
CA THR A 16 -2.18 11.70 -2.93
C THR A 16 -1.21 12.54 -2.09
N TRP A 17 -0.99 13.80 -2.45
CA TRP A 17 -0.25 14.76 -1.62
C TRP A 17 -0.94 15.01 -0.28
N ASN A 18 -2.24 15.32 -0.29
CA ASN A 18 -3.01 15.58 0.92
C ASN A 18 -3.04 14.37 1.85
N LEU A 19 -3.18 13.16 1.31
CA LEU A 19 -3.07 11.92 2.08
C LEU A 19 -1.67 11.77 2.69
N GLY A 20 -0.63 12.03 1.90
CA GLY A 20 0.75 12.00 2.35
C GLY A 20 0.99 12.93 3.54
N THR A 21 0.62 14.20 3.42
CA THR A 21 0.83 15.18 4.51
C THR A 21 -0.03 14.91 5.73
N THR A 22 -1.31 14.55 5.55
CA THR A 22 -2.24 14.29 6.66
C THR A 22 -1.81 13.10 7.52
N PHE A 23 -1.18 12.09 6.91
CA PHE A 23 -0.76 10.86 7.60
C PHE A 23 0.76 10.75 7.76
N ASN A 24 1.49 11.87 7.76
CA ASN A 24 2.96 11.90 7.96
C ASN A 24 3.72 10.94 7.01
N TRP A 25 3.22 10.81 5.79
CA TRP A 25 3.68 9.91 4.74
C TRP A 25 3.65 8.42 5.13
N LYS A 26 2.90 8.06 6.16
CA LYS A 26 2.52 6.68 6.48
C LYS A 26 1.29 6.29 5.65
N VAL A 27 1.44 6.33 4.33
CA VAL A 27 0.42 5.90 3.35
C VAL A 27 1.08 5.00 2.32
N LEU A 28 0.47 3.87 2.04
CA LEU A 28 0.88 2.93 1.01
C LEU A 28 -0.19 2.83 -0.08
N PHE A 29 0.25 2.70 -1.33
CA PHE A 29 -0.60 2.60 -2.50
C PHE A 29 -0.46 1.23 -3.15
N LEU A 30 -1.59 0.57 -3.42
CA LEU A 30 -1.68 -0.71 -4.12
C LEU A 30 -2.50 -0.53 -5.41
N PRO A 31 -1.86 -0.51 -6.58
CA PRO A 31 -2.57 -0.50 -7.85
C PRO A 31 -3.38 -1.78 -8.05
N VAL A 32 -4.62 -1.64 -8.52
CA VAL A 32 -5.46 -2.79 -8.85
C VAL A 32 -5.17 -3.21 -10.29
N ARG A 33 -4.70 -4.44 -10.50
CA ARG A 33 -4.33 -4.96 -11.82
C ARG A 33 -5.52 -4.93 -12.79
N GLY A 34 -5.26 -4.54 -14.04
CA GLY A 34 -6.28 -4.46 -15.09
C GLY A 34 -7.38 -3.42 -14.86
N ARG A 35 -7.23 -2.56 -13.83
CA ARG A 35 -8.19 -1.52 -13.46
C ARG A 35 -7.48 -0.17 -13.40
N GLY A 36 -8.22 0.92 -13.60
CA GLY A 36 -7.74 2.29 -13.40
C GLY A 36 -7.72 2.75 -11.94
N ASN A 37 -7.78 1.83 -10.98
CA ASN A 37 -7.96 2.15 -9.56
C ASN A 37 -6.70 1.85 -8.72
N VAL A 38 -6.53 2.61 -7.65
CA VAL A 38 -5.46 2.44 -6.66
C VAL A 38 -6.07 2.43 -5.27
N ILE A 39 -5.69 1.45 -4.45
CA ILE A 39 -6.07 1.40 -3.04
C ILE A 39 -5.04 2.17 -2.23
N ALA A 40 -5.47 3.20 -1.49
CA ALA A 40 -4.66 3.89 -0.50
C ALA A 40 -4.90 3.30 0.90
N ILE A 41 -3.80 2.94 1.57
CA ILE A 41 -3.76 2.39 2.93
C ILE A 41 -3.02 3.40 3.79
N ALA A 42 -3.77 4.19 4.56
CA ALA A 42 -3.23 5.16 5.49
C ALA A 42 -3.15 4.58 6.90
N PHE A 43 -2.05 4.84 7.59
CA PHE A 43 -1.76 4.30 8.93
C PHE A 43 -1.76 5.43 9.96
N ALA A 44 -2.31 5.17 11.14
CA ALA A 44 -2.26 6.12 12.25
C ALA A 44 -0.82 6.37 12.69
N GLU A 45 -0.57 7.51 13.30
CA GLU A 45 0.77 7.90 13.74
C GLU A 45 1.38 6.92 14.74
N SER A 46 0.55 6.38 15.64
CA SER A 46 0.94 5.40 16.65
C SER A 46 1.28 4.00 16.10
N VAL A 47 1.02 3.73 14.82
CA VAL A 47 1.32 2.42 14.24
C VAL A 47 2.83 2.24 14.13
N ASP A 48 3.30 1.18 14.77
CA ASP A 48 4.66 0.66 14.65
C ASP A 48 4.96 0.14 13.24
N THR A 49 6.24 -0.01 12.95
CA THR A 49 6.65 -0.59 11.66
C THR A 49 6.48 -2.10 11.63
N TYR A 50 5.90 -2.60 10.54
CA TYR A 50 5.80 -4.02 10.25
C TYR A 50 7.12 -4.57 9.67
N SER A 51 7.38 -5.87 9.83
CA SER A 51 8.49 -6.54 9.16
C SER A 51 8.06 -7.11 7.81
N MET A 52 8.82 -6.85 6.75
CA MET A 52 8.60 -7.44 5.43
C MET A 52 8.67 -8.97 5.48
N LYS A 53 9.54 -9.55 6.30
CA LYS A 53 9.63 -11.00 6.52
C LYS A 53 8.31 -11.56 7.07
N VAL A 54 7.75 -10.93 8.10
CA VAL A 54 6.48 -11.35 8.72
C VAL A 54 5.31 -11.19 7.74
N LEU A 55 5.25 -10.06 7.01
CA LEU A 55 4.21 -9.82 6.01
C LEU A 55 4.22 -10.85 4.89
N ARG A 56 5.40 -11.23 4.38
CA ARG A 56 5.53 -12.29 3.36
C ARG A 56 5.09 -13.66 3.88
N ALA A 57 5.51 -14.01 5.10
CA ALA A 57 5.08 -15.27 5.72
C ALA A 57 3.56 -15.33 5.87
N ARG A 58 2.95 -14.22 6.34
CA ARG A 58 1.49 -14.13 6.46
C ARG A 58 0.79 -14.16 5.10
N ALA A 59 1.31 -13.47 4.10
CA ALA A 59 0.75 -13.49 2.75
C ALA A 59 0.72 -14.91 2.19
N LYS A 60 1.82 -15.68 2.33
CA LYS A 60 1.85 -17.09 1.87
C LYS A 60 0.75 -17.94 2.54
N GLN A 61 0.54 -17.78 3.85
CA GLN A 61 -0.54 -18.50 4.55
C GLN A 61 -1.93 -18.12 4.02
N LEU A 62 -2.14 -16.83 3.72
CA LEU A 62 -3.40 -16.34 3.17
C LEU A 62 -3.61 -16.80 1.72
N ASP A 63 -2.55 -16.91 0.93
CA ASP A 63 -2.60 -17.47 -0.43
C ASP A 63 -3.16 -18.90 -0.40
N GLU A 64 -2.59 -19.74 0.47
CA GLU A 64 -3.01 -21.13 0.63
C GLU A 64 -4.47 -21.23 1.13
N GLN A 65 -4.85 -20.39 2.09
CA GLN A 65 -6.18 -20.43 2.70
C GLN A 65 -7.30 -19.95 1.76
N TYR A 66 -7.06 -18.87 1.00
CA TYR A 66 -8.10 -18.19 0.24
C TYR A 66 -7.98 -18.34 -1.27
N GLN A 67 -6.88 -18.93 -1.76
CA GLN A 67 -6.58 -19.04 -3.20
C GLN A 67 -6.55 -17.66 -3.89
N ILE A 68 -6.03 -16.66 -3.17
CA ILE A 68 -5.82 -15.28 -3.64
C ILE A 68 -4.32 -14.99 -3.62
N GLU A 69 -3.79 -14.28 -4.60
CA GLU A 69 -2.36 -13.98 -4.73
C GLU A 69 -1.88 -12.84 -3.80
N PHE A 70 -2.01 -12.96 -2.47
CA PHE A 70 -1.52 -11.95 -1.51
C PHE A 70 -0.02 -11.71 -1.58
N ILE A 71 0.80 -12.72 -1.91
CA ILE A 71 2.24 -12.51 -2.13
C ILE A 71 2.50 -11.45 -3.21
N ASP A 72 1.66 -11.44 -4.23
CA ASP A 72 1.76 -10.49 -5.32
C ASP A 72 1.37 -9.08 -4.89
N PHE A 73 0.39 -8.93 -3.99
CA PHE A 73 0.09 -7.64 -3.36
C PHE A 73 1.27 -7.10 -2.56
N ILE A 74 2.02 -7.96 -1.84
CA ILE A 74 3.22 -7.53 -1.11
C ILE A 74 4.31 -7.04 -2.08
N LYS A 75 4.49 -7.72 -3.22
CA LYS A 75 5.43 -7.26 -4.27
C LYS A 75 5.01 -5.92 -4.84
N ASP A 76 3.72 -5.76 -5.13
CA ASP A 76 3.16 -4.53 -5.70
C ASP A 76 3.25 -3.36 -4.70
N ILE A 77 2.99 -3.58 -3.41
CA ILE A 77 3.23 -2.59 -2.36
C ILE A 77 4.71 -2.17 -2.33
N LYS A 78 5.65 -3.12 -2.35
CA LYS A 78 7.08 -2.79 -2.35
C LYS A 78 7.49 -1.97 -3.58
N ARG A 79 7.01 -2.34 -4.77
CA ARG A 79 7.35 -1.69 -6.04
C ARG A 79 6.84 -0.25 -6.12
N ASN A 80 5.62 0.01 -5.66
CA ASN A 80 4.94 1.29 -5.87
C ASN A 80 5.17 2.32 -4.74
N ASN A 81 5.83 1.95 -3.64
CA ASN A 81 5.95 2.79 -2.45
C ASN A 81 7.40 3.07 -2.01
N GLY A 82 8.38 2.96 -2.90
CA GLY A 82 9.81 2.92 -2.56
C GLY A 82 10.31 4.01 -1.59
N SER A 83 9.90 5.27 -1.76
CA SER A 83 10.35 6.40 -0.92
C SER A 83 9.71 6.46 0.46
N VAL A 84 8.52 5.88 0.63
CA VAL A 84 7.73 5.95 1.87
C VAL A 84 7.60 4.61 2.59
N LEU A 85 7.97 3.51 1.93
CA LEU A 85 7.79 2.14 2.43
C LEU A 85 8.37 1.96 3.84
N LYS A 86 9.59 2.48 4.08
CA LYS A 86 10.30 2.35 5.37
C LYS A 86 9.62 3.06 6.53
N ARG A 87 8.66 3.96 6.28
CA ARG A 87 7.86 4.62 7.33
C ARG A 87 6.85 3.67 7.97
N VAL A 88 6.54 2.55 7.29
CA VAL A 88 5.53 1.57 7.71
C VAL A 88 6.08 0.15 7.71
N ILE A 89 6.99 -0.20 6.80
CA ILE A 89 7.50 -1.57 6.62
C ILE A 89 9.02 -1.56 6.58
N LYS A 90 9.66 -2.26 7.53
CA LYS A 90 11.10 -2.50 7.57
C LYS A 90 11.48 -3.80 6.86
N ALA A 91 12.75 -3.92 6.48
CA ALA A 91 13.30 -5.12 5.85
C ALA A 91 13.11 -6.37 6.72
#